data_AF-A0A0B8NQF0-F1
#
_entry.id   AF-A0A0B8NQF0-F1
#
_cell.length_a   1.000
_cell.length_b   1.000
_cell.length_c   1.000
_cell.angle_alpha   90.00
_cell.angle_beta   90.00
_cell.angle_gamma   90.00
#
_symmetry.space_group_name_H-M   'P 1'
#
loop_
_entity.id
_entity.type
_entity.pdbx_description
1 polymer ?
#
loop_
_entity_poly.entity_id
_entity_poly.type
_entity_poly.pdbx_seq_one_letter_code
_entity_poly.pdbx_strand_id
1 'polypeptide(L)'
;MVDPVRSEAVKGLLEHDVQLVISDDGLQHYALKRDVEFIVIDGARRFGNEKLLPLGPLRESTERLAEVDFLITNGGEAEQGEFAMS
;
A
#
# COMPACT_ATOMS: atom_id res chain seq x y z
N MET A 1 7.65 -15.04 -7.21
CA MET A 1 9.08 -14.70 -7.46
C MET A 1 9.50 -13.68 -6.41
N VAL A 2 10.72 -13.74 -5.89
CA VAL A 2 11.23 -12.79 -4.88
C VAL A 2 12.49 -12.14 -5.43
N ASP A 3 12.49 -10.82 -5.53
CA ASP A 3 13.63 -10.03 -5.99
C ASP A 3 13.63 -8.67 -5.26
N PRO A 4 14.79 -8.14 -4.79
CA PRO A 4 14.87 -6.81 -4.19
C PRO A 4 14.42 -5.68 -5.14
N VAL A 5 14.60 -5.87 -6.45
CA VAL A 5 14.11 -4.98 -7.49
C VAL A 5 12.81 -5.57 -8.05
N ARG A 6 11.67 -5.14 -7.51
CA ARG A 6 10.37 -5.72 -7.84
C ARG A 6 10.03 -5.72 -9.34
N SER A 7 10.54 -4.75 -10.11
CA SER A 7 10.34 -4.73 -11.56
C SER A 7 11.01 -5.91 -12.27
N GLU A 8 12.17 -6.38 -11.79
CA GLU A 8 12.83 -7.56 -12.36
C GLU A 8 12.08 -8.84 -12.02
N ALA A 9 11.51 -8.93 -10.81
CA ALA A 9 10.59 -10.03 -10.47
C ALA A 9 9.39 -10.08 -11.42
N VAL A 10 8.78 -8.93 -11.74
CA VAL A 10 7.64 -8.88 -12.68
C VAL A 10 8.06 -9.26 -14.09
N LYS A 11 9.22 -8.79 -14.57
CA LYS A 11 9.75 -9.19 -15.89
C LYS A 11 9.97 -10.70 -15.99
N GLY A 12 10.51 -11.32 -14.95
CA GLY A 12 10.69 -12.77 -14.90
C GLY A 12 9.37 -13.56 -14.91
N LEU A 13 8.26 -12.93 -14.52
CA LEU A 13 6.93 -13.54 -14.59
C LEU A 13 6.30 -13.47 -15.99
N LEU A 14 6.83 -12.66 -16.91
CA LEU A 14 6.27 -12.49 -18.26
C LEU A 14 6.36 -13.76 -19.13
N GLU A 15 7.23 -14.71 -18.77
CA GLU A 15 7.33 -16.02 -19.45
C GLU A 15 6.21 -16.99 -19.03
N HIS A 16 5.40 -16.60 -18.04
CA HIS A 16 4.27 -17.37 -17.52
C HIS A 16 2.94 -16.68 -17.87
N ASP A 17 1.85 -17.44 -17.84
CA ASP A 17 0.49 -16.91 -18.05
C ASP A 17 -0.05 -16.22 -16.78
N VAL A 18 0.66 -15.19 -16.31
CA VAL A 18 0.26 -14.40 -15.14
C VAL A 18 -0.66 -13.27 -15.56
N GLN A 19 -1.87 -13.28 -15.02
CA GLN A 19 -2.90 -12.27 -15.29
C GLN A 19 -2.96 -11.16 -14.23
N LEU A 20 -2.42 -11.41 -13.03
CA LEU A 20 -2.43 -10.48 -11.90
C LEU A 20 -1.16 -10.63 -11.05
N VAL A 21 -0.57 -9.50 -10.68
CA VAL A 21 0.52 -9.43 -9.70
C VAL A 21 0.03 -8.65 -8.49
N ILE A 22 0.18 -9.24 -7.31
CA ILE A 22 -0.08 -8.56 -6.04
C ILE A 22 1.27 -8.24 -5.39
N SER A 23 1.46 -6.97 -5.06
CA SER A 23 2.69 -6.46 -4.45
C SER A 23 2.45 -6.19 -2.96
N ASP A 24 2.73 -7.17 -2.11
CA ASP A 24 2.58 -7.01 -0.66
C ASP A 24 3.61 -5.99 -0.11
N ASP A 25 3.19 -5.08 0.75
CA ASP A 25 3.99 -3.94 1.26
C ASP A 25 4.70 -3.15 0.13
N GLY A 26 4.01 -2.98 -1.00
CA GLY A 26 4.60 -2.49 -2.23
C GLY A 26 4.63 -0.97 -2.41
N LEU A 27 3.96 -0.20 -1.56
CA LEU A 27 3.68 1.21 -1.82
C LEU A 27 4.95 2.08 -1.91
N GLN A 28 5.99 1.79 -1.12
CA GLN A 28 7.24 2.54 -1.16
C GLN A 28 8.12 2.20 -2.38
N HIS A 29 7.80 1.15 -3.15
CA HIS A 29 8.60 0.70 -4.29
C HIS A 29 8.25 1.45 -5.59
N TYR A 30 8.32 2.77 -5.58
CA TYR A 30 7.87 3.66 -6.67
C TYR A 30 8.34 3.28 -8.10
N ALA A 31 9.50 2.64 -8.25
CA ALA A 31 10.02 2.21 -9.54
C ALA A 31 9.18 1.11 -10.23
N LEU A 32 8.39 0.34 -9.48
CA LEU A 32 7.42 -0.59 -10.05
C LEU A 32 6.13 0.18 -10.35
N LYS A 33 5.73 0.25 -11.61
CA LYS A 33 4.42 0.78 -11.99
C LYS A 33 3.31 -0.12 -11.40
N ARG A 34 2.28 0.50 -10.84
CA ARG A 34 1.06 -0.15 -10.36
C ARG A 34 -0.12 0.44 -11.12
N ASP A 35 -1.07 -0.42 -11.47
CA ASP A 35 -2.32 0.03 -12.09
C ASP A 35 -3.40 0.33 -11.05
N VAL A 36 -3.30 -0.28 -9.85
CA VAL A 36 -4.18 -0.04 -8.71
C VAL A 36 -3.37 -0.08 -7.41
N GLU A 37 -3.64 0.85 -6.50
CA GLU A 37 -3.01 0.96 -5.19
C GLU A 37 -4.03 0.90 -4.04
N PHE A 38 -3.67 0.16 -2.99
CA PHE A 38 -4.46 0.01 -1.77
C PHE A 38 -3.62 0.46 -0.57
N ILE A 39 -4.11 1.39 0.22
CA ILE A 39 -3.55 1.69 1.55
C ILE A 39 -4.40 1.00 2.60
N VAL A 40 -3.73 0.25 3.48
CA VAL A 40 -4.36 -0.33 4.67
C VAL A 40 -4.10 0.56 5.87
N ILE A 41 -5.16 1.04 6.50
CA ILE A 41 -5.16 1.89 7.68
C ILE A 41 -5.54 1.03 8.88
N ASP A 42 -4.73 1.08 9.95
CA ASP A 42 -5.14 0.51 11.24
C ASP A 42 -6.26 1.37 11.82
N GLY A 43 -7.49 0.84 11.91
CA GLY A 43 -8.64 1.62 12.33
C GLY A 43 -8.67 1.97 13.81
N ALA A 44 -7.86 1.32 14.65
CA ALA A 44 -7.75 1.65 16.07
C ALA A 44 -6.66 2.71 16.33
N ARG A 45 -5.50 2.57 15.67
CA ARG A 45 -4.34 3.45 15.87
C ARG A 45 -4.36 4.68 14.96
N ARG A 46 -5.02 4.58 13.80
CA ARG A 46 -5.04 5.59 12.74
C ARG A 46 -3.61 6.08 12.45
N PHE A 47 -3.37 7.38 12.38
CA PHE A 47 -2.08 7.97 11.96
C PHE A 47 -1.15 8.39 13.11
N GLY A 48 -1.50 8.07 14.37
CA GLY A 48 -0.67 8.41 15.53
C GLY A 48 -0.47 9.91 15.71
N ASN A 49 0.79 10.38 15.70
CA ASN A 49 1.15 11.79 15.83
C ASN A 49 1.38 12.50 14.48
N GLU A 50 1.06 11.84 13.37
CA GLU A 50 1.18 12.33 11.98
C GLU A 50 2.59 12.75 11.56
N LYS A 51 3.62 12.38 12.32
CA LYS A 51 5.01 12.64 11.97
C LYS A 51 5.61 11.44 11.23
N LEU A 52 6.49 11.74 10.29
CA LEU A 52 7.31 10.75 9.61
C LEU A 52 8.35 10.16 10.56
N LEU A 53 8.78 8.94 10.28
CA LEU A 53 9.93 8.32 10.94
C LEU A 53 11.18 9.22 10.83
N PRO A 54 11.98 9.36 11.91
CA PRO A 54 11.84 8.70 13.22
C PRO A 54 10.96 9.47 14.23
N LEU A 55 10.41 10.65 13.87
CA LEU A 55 9.65 11.51 14.79
C LEU A 55 8.22 11.03 15.05
N GLY A 56 7.72 10.10 14.24
CA GLY A 56 6.42 9.46 14.37
C GLY A 56 6.35 8.14 13.61
N PRO A 57 5.19 7.48 13.57
CA PRO A 57 5.04 6.13 13.04
C PRO A 57 4.93 6.07 11.51
N LEU A 58 4.73 7.21 10.84
CA LEU A 58 4.43 7.22 9.41
C LEU A 58 5.70 7.01 8.57
N ARG A 59 5.60 6.17 7.54
CA ARG A 59 6.64 6.05 6.50
C ARG A 59 6.53 7.15 5.45
N GLU A 60 5.30 7.65 5.25
CA GLU A 60 4.92 8.60 4.21
C GLU A 60 3.83 9.54 4.73
N SER A 61 3.69 10.72 4.11
CA SER A 61 2.70 11.73 4.50
C SER A 61 1.28 11.19 4.32
N THR A 62 0.35 11.62 5.19
CA THR A 62 -1.09 11.34 5.03
C THR A 62 -1.68 11.97 3.77
N GLU A 63 -0.99 12.94 3.15
CA GLU A 63 -1.36 13.47 1.83
C GLU A 63 -1.44 12.37 0.76
N ARG A 64 -0.65 11.30 0.89
CA ARG A 64 -0.66 10.16 -0.04
C ARG A 64 -2.00 9.43 -0.09
N LEU A 65 -2.82 9.54 0.97
CA LEU A 65 -4.17 8.95 1.02
C LEU A 65 -5.08 9.50 -0.09
N ALA A 66 -4.83 10.71 -0.58
CA ALA A 66 -5.61 11.34 -1.64
C ALA A 66 -5.20 10.88 -3.05
N GLU A 67 -4.11 10.12 -3.18
CA GLU A 67 -3.51 9.75 -4.47
C GLU A 67 -3.66 8.26 -4.80
N VAL A 68 -4.20 7.45 -3.88
CA VAL A 68 -4.41 6.01 -4.06
C VAL A 68 -5.85 5.70 -4.44
N ASP A 69 -6.09 4.52 -5.03
CA ASP A 69 -7.42 4.14 -5.48
C ASP A 69 -8.35 3.72 -4.34
N PHE A 70 -7.79 3.05 -3.31
CA PHE A 70 -8.58 2.48 -2.24
C PHE A 70 -7.93 2.66 -0.87
N LEU A 71 -8.75 3.10 0.09
CA LEU A 71 -8.42 3.13 1.51
C LEU A 71 -9.16 2.00 2.21
N ILE A 72 -8.42 1.09 2.84
CA ILE A 72 -8.96 -0.09 3.53
C ILE A 72 -8.69 0.05 5.02
N THR A 73 -9.72 0.01 5.84
CA THR A 73 -9.58 0.10 7.29
C THR A 73 -9.63 -1.28 7.92
N ASN A 74 -8.52 -1.66 8.55
CA ASN A 74 -8.34 -2.94 9.23
C ASN A 74 -8.61 -2.78 10.73
N GLY A 75 -9.72 -3.37 11.19
CA GLY A 75 -10.23 -3.20 12.55
C GLY A 75 -10.80 -1.80 12.82
N GLY A 76 -11.43 -1.60 13.98
CA GLY A 76 -12.05 -0.31 14.33
C GLY A 76 -13.27 0.03 13.47
N GLU A 77 -13.55 1.32 13.34
CA GLU A 77 -14.62 1.85 12.48
C GLU A 77 -14.01 2.51 11.24
N ALA A 78 -14.53 2.17 10.06
CA ALA A 78 -14.12 2.81 8.81
C ALA A 78 -14.72 4.23 8.73
N GLU A 79 -13.90 5.20 8.33
CA GLU A 79 -14.34 6.57 8.08
C GLU A 79 -14.96 6.73 6.67
N GLN A 80 -15.50 7.91 6.38
CA GLN A 80 -16.08 8.19 5.08
C GLN A 80 -15.03 8.05 3.97
N GLY A 81 -15.35 7.25 2.95
CA GLY A 81 -14.45 6.99 1.82
C GLY A 81 -13.52 5.80 2.04
N GLU A 82 -13.60 5.12 3.19
CA GLU A 82 -12.83 3.91 3.49
C GLU A 82 -13.71 2.65 3.38
N PHE A 83 -13.09 1.54 3.00
CA PHE A 83 -13.71 0.22 3.03
C PHE A 83 -13.30 -0.51 4.32
N ALA A 84 -14.28 -0.95 5.11
CA ALA A 84 -14.00 -1.79 6.27
C ALA A 84 -13.56 -3.18 5.85
N MET A 85 -12.46 -3.67 6.42
CA MET A 85 -12.09 -5.08 6.36
C MET A 85 -12.98 -5.86 7.34
N SER A 86 -13.86 -6.70 6.79
CA SER A 86 -14.85 -7.49 7.53
C SER A 86 -14.28 -8.78 8.11
#